data_AF-A0A955A006-F1
#
_entry.id   AF-A0A955A006-F1
#
_cell.length_a   1.000
_cell.length_b   1.000
_cell.length_c   1.000
_cell.angle_alpha   90.00
_cell.angle_beta   90.00
_cell.angle_gamma   90.00
#
_symmetry.space_group_name_H-M   'P 1'
#
loop_
_entity.id
_entity.type
_entity.pdbx_description
1 polymer ?
#
loop_
_entity_poly.entity_id
_entity_poly.type
_entity_poly.pdbx_seq_one_letter_code
_entity_poly.pdbx_strand_id
1 'polypeptide(L)'
;MPKFRFSMESVLKVRTHNERECLLVFSQCEHLRQQAAERLQLAREDERIAQEVQRDLAATASDAEDLRSLRQQSVAIRAIRARVAQLEDELGDAVAGVERARDLLAEAAKERMAIEQLRDRRKSAWLKELQHKETLQIDDAVQALRAVERIANASSTVEESA
;
A
#
# COMPACT_ATOMS: atom_id res chain seq x y z
N MET A 1 17.53 -32.31 -0.49
CA MET A 1 17.45 -31.35 -1.61
C MET A 1 18.11 -30.04 -1.23
N PRO A 2 18.91 -29.43 -2.12
CA PRO A 2 19.48 -28.11 -1.89
C PRO A 2 18.37 -27.06 -1.73
N LYS A 3 18.56 -26.07 -0.83
CA LYS A 3 17.61 -24.98 -0.59
C LYS A 3 18.07 -23.70 -1.31
N PHE A 4 17.15 -23.02 -1.99
CA PHE A 4 17.41 -21.70 -2.57
C PHE A 4 17.69 -20.67 -1.46
N ARG A 5 18.76 -19.89 -1.61
CA ARG A 5 19.09 -18.75 -0.73
C ARG A 5 19.19 -17.49 -1.58
N PHE A 6 18.36 -16.50 -1.27
CA PHE A 6 18.41 -15.21 -1.95
C PHE A 6 19.43 -14.29 -1.27
N SER A 7 20.37 -13.75 -2.04
CA SER A 7 21.46 -12.93 -1.50
C SER A 7 21.00 -11.59 -0.93
N MET A 8 19.85 -11.06 -1.38
CA MET A 8 19.33 -9.76 -0.96
C MET A 8 18.12 -9.88 -0.02
N GLU A 9 18.03 -10.97 0.73
CA GLU A 9 16.94 -11.20 1.69
C GLU A 9 16.88 -10.12 2.77
N SER A 10 18.03 -9.64 3.24
CA SER A 10 18.11 -8.52 4.19
C SER A 10 17.56 -7.22 3.61
N VAL A 11 17.89 -6.92 2.35
CA VAL A 11 17.38 -5.74 1.64
C VAL A 11 15.87 -5.83 1.47
N LEU A 12 15.35 -7.01 1.11
CA LEU A 12 13.90 -7.22 1.00
C LEU A 12 13.20 -6.95 2.33
N LYS A 13 13.73 -7.45 3.46
CA LYS A 13 13.18 -7.19 4.80
C LYS A 13 13.13 -5.69 5.12
N VAL A 14 14.20 -4.95 4.83
CA VAL A 14 14.25 -3.49 5.05
C VAL A 14 13.21 -2.78 4.20
N ARG A 15 13.07 -3.14 2.91
CA ARG A 15 12.07 -2.52 2.02
C ARG A 15 10.64 -2.84 2.43
N THR A 16 10.36 -4.08 2.87
CA THR A 16 9.06 -4.44 3.43
C THR A 16 8.75 -3.66 4.70
N HIS A 17 9.74 -3.44 5.57
CA HIS A 17 9.54 -2.61 6.76
C HIS A 17 9.25 -1.15 6.36
N ASN A 18 10.02 -0.59 5.43
CA ASN A 18 9.80 0.77 4.93
C ASN A 18 8.40 0.98 4.36
N GLU A 19 7.90 0.04 3.54
CA GLU A 19 6.52 0.08 3.02
C GLU A 19 5.48 0.08 4.15
N ARG A 20 5.71 -0.69 5.22
CA ARG A 20 4.81 -0.69 6.40
C ARG A 20 4.83 0.63 7.14
N GLU A 21 5.99 1.26 7.29
CA GLU A 21 6.10 2.59 7.89
C GLU A 21 5.36 3.63 7.05
N CYS A 22 5.53 3.62 5.72
CA CYS A 22 4.77 4.49 4.82
C CYS A 22 3.26 4.25 4.90
N LEU A 23 2.83 2.99 5.03
CA LEU A 23 1.42 2.64 5.20
C LEU A 23 0.84 3.18 6.51
N LEU A 24 1.61 3.13 7.60
CA LEU A 24 1.23 3.70 8.88
C LEU A 24 1.05 5.22 8.77
N VAL A 25 2.02 5.91 8.14
CA VAL A 25 1.94 7.36 7.90
C VAL A 25 0.72 7.71 7.04
N PHE A 26 0.47 6.97 5.96
CA PHE A 26 -0.72 7.15 5.12
C PHE A 26 -2.01 7.01 5.95
N SER A 27 -2.11 5.97 6.78
CA SER A 27 -3.27 5.77 7.66
C SER A 27 -3.47 6.92 8.65
N GLN A 28 -2.38 7.48 9.19
CA GLN A 28 -2.45 8.64 10.09
C GLN A 28 -2.94 9.89 9.36
N CYS A 29 -2.43 10.14 8.15
CA CYS A 29 -2.89 11.26 7.32
C CYS A 29 -4.37 11.13 6.93
N GLU A 30 -4.84 9.94 6.57
CA GLU A 30 -6.26 9.68 6.30
C GLU A 30 -7.14 9.93 7.52
N HIS A 31 -6.69 9.51 8.70
CA HIS A 31 -7.40 9.78 9.94
C HIS A 31 -7.51 11.28 10.23
N LEU A 32 -6.43 12.04 10.04
CA LEU A 32 -6.43 13.50 10.19
C LEU A 32 -7.37 14.18 9.18
N ARG A 33 -7.35 13.72 7.92
CA ARG A 33 -8.26 14.20 6.87
C ARG A 33 -9.72 13.95 7.24
N GLN A 34 -10.03 12.77 7.74
CA GLN A 34 -11.38 12.41 8.19
C GLN A 34 -11.84 13.29 9.36
N GLN A 35 -10.99 13.47 10.38
CA GLN A 35 -11.30 14.36 11.50
C GLN A 35 -11.47 15.83 11.09
N ALA A 36 -10.69 16.31 10.12
CA ALA A 36 -10.86 17.66 9.58
C ALA A 36 -12.20 17.79 8.83
N ALA A 37 -12.56 16.78 8.02
CA ALA A 37 -13.82 16.76 7.29
C ALA A 37 -15.04 16.73 8.23
N GLU A 38 -15.00 15.93 9.30
CA GLU A 38 -16.06 15.87 10.31
C GLU A 38 -16.24 17.22 11.05
N ARG A 39 -15.12 17.85 11.45
CA ARG A 39 -15.16 19.18 12.09
C ARG A 39 -15.73 20.24 11.15
N LEU A 40 -15.36 20.21 9.87
CA LEU A 40 -15.89 21.12 8.86
C LEU A 40 -17.40 20.89 8.63
N GLN A 41 -17.83 19.64 8.59
CA GLN A 41 -19.24 19.30 8.43
C GLN A 41 -20.09 19.85 9.59
N LEU A 42 -19.63 19.67 10.83
CA LEU A 42 -20.32 20.23 12.01
C LEU A 42 -20.37 21.76 11.95
N ALA A 43 -19.26 22.43 11.61
CA ALA A 43 -19.23 23.89 11.52
C ALA A 43 -20.15 24.44 10.41
N ARG A 44 -20.29 23.74 9.29
CA ARG A 44 -21.22 24.11 8.22
C ARG A 44 -22.68 23.90 8.62
N GLU A 45 -22.96 22.88 9.41
CA GLU A 45 -24.29 22.66 9.98
C GLU A 45 -24.65 23.77 10.98
N ASP A 46 -23.71 24.15 11.85
CA ASP A 46 -23.87 25.29 12.75
C ASP A 46 -24.11 26.60 11.97
N GLU A 47 -23.39 26.81 10.86
CA GLU A 47 -23.61 27.95 9.98
C GLU A 47 -25.02 27.95 9.38
N ARG A 48 -25.48 26.80 8.88
CA ARG A 48 -26.81 26.62 8.30
C ARG A 48 -27.90 26.97 9.33
N ILE A 49 -27.81 26.39 10.53
CA ILE A 49 -28.76 26.65 11.62
C ILE A 49 -28.74 28.14 11.99
N ALA A 50 -27.56 28.75 12.15
CA ALA A 50 -27.46 30.17 12.49
C ALA A 50 -28.09 31.07 11.42
N GLN A 51 -27.92 30.74 10.14
CA GLN A 51 -28.58 31.47 9.03
C GLN A 51 -30.11 31.29 9.04
N GLU A 52 -30.61 30.11 9.37
CA GLU A 52 -32.06 29.85 9.51
C GLU A 52 -32.66 30.69 10.64
N VAL A 53 -32.05 30.65 11.83
CA VAL A 53 -32.51 31.46 12.97
C VAL A 53 -32.47 32.96 12.64
N GLN A 54 -31.43 33.42 11.93
CA GLN A 54 -31.36 34.84 11.51
C GLN A 54 -32.47 35.21 10.55
N ARG A 55 -32.84 34.34 9.61
CA ARG A 55 -33.96 34.59 8.68
C ARG A 55 -35.29 34.67 9.43
N ASP A 56 -35.52 33.77 10.37
CA ASP A 56 -36.76 33.74 11.16
C ASP A 56 -36.89 34.99 12.05
N LEU A 57 -35.79 35.44 12.66
CA LEU A 57 -35.75 36.70 13.40
C LEU A 57 -35.94 37.90 12.49
N ALA A 58 -35.36 37.91 11.29
CA ALA A 58 -35.52 39.01 10.35
C ALA A 58 -36.96 39.12 9.82
N ALA A 59 -37.66 37.99 9.71
CA ALA A 59 -39.06 37.94 9.30
C ALA A 59 -40.04 38.43 10.38
N THR A 60 -39.65 38.32 11.66
CA THR A 60 -40.51 38.67 12.81
C THR A 60 -40.12 39.97 13.51
N ALA A 61 -38.98 40.57 13.15
CA ALA A 61 -38.47 41.81 13.76
C ALA A 61 -39.41 43.00 13.52
N SER A 62 -39.91 43.60 14.60
CA SER A 62 -40.71 44.84 14.55
C SER A 62 -40.07 45.98 15.33
N ASP A 63 -39.27 45.68 16.36
CA ASP A 63 -38.87 46.65 17.37
C ASP A 63 -37.34 46.86 17.44
N ALA A 64 -36.92 47.91 18.15
CA ALA A 64 -35.50 48.26 18.28
C ALA A 64 -34.66 47.16 18.97
N GLU A 65 -35.29 46.35 19.83
CA GLU A 65 -34.65 45.21 20.49
C GLU A 65 -34.35 44.08 19.49
N ASP A 66 -35.28 43.79 18.56
CA ASP A 66 -35.09 42.81 17.49
C ASP A 66 -33.93 43.19 16.56
N LEU A 67 -33.82 44.48 16.22
CA LEU A 67 -32.71 45.01 15.43
C LEU A 67 -31.36 44.85 16.14
N ARG A 68 -31.31 44.95 17.47
CA ARG A 68 -30.10 44.67 18.25
C ARG A 68 -29.77 43.18 18.23
N SER A 69 -30.77 42.31 18.39
CA SER A 69 -30.62 40.85 18.31
C SER A 69 -30.12 40.39 16.94
N LEU A 70 -30.64 40.95 15.85
CA LEU A 70 -30.18 40.68 14.48
C LEU A 70 -28.72 41.10 14.25
N ARG A 71 -28.30 42.24 14.82
CA ARG A 71 -26.89 42.67 14.77
C ARG A 71 -25.98 41.72 15.53
N GLN A 72 -26.38 41.28 16.72
CA GLN A 72 -25.60 40.31 17.49
C GLN A 72 -25.46 38.97 16.75
N GLN A 73 -26.56 38.46 16.17
CA GLN A 73 -26.49 37.25 15.35
C GLN A 73 -25.61 37.40 14.11
N SER A 74 -25.64 38.56 13.46
CA SER A 74 -24.76 38.83 12.33
C SER A 74 -23.27 38.73 12.70
N VAL A 75 -22.91 39.15 13.91
CA VAL A 75 -21.54 39.01 14.44
C VAL A 75 -21.22 37.53 14.71
N ALA A 76 -22.14 36.78 15.32
CA ALA A 76 -21.97 35.35 15.56
C ALA A 76 -21.79 34.56 14.25
N ILE A 77 -22.60 34.83 13.22
CA ILE A 77 -22.49 34.18 11.90
C ILE A 77 -21.14 34.49 11.24
N ARG A 78 -20.63 35.73 11.37
CA ARG A 78 -19.28 36.06 10.87
C ARG A 78 -18.20 35.24 11.58
N ALA A 79 -18.32 35.03 12.88
CA ALA A 79 -17.38 34.20 13.63
C ALA A 79 -17.44 32.72 13.17
N ILE A 80 -18.65 32.18 12.96
CA ILE A 80 -18.85 30.84 12.41
C ILE A 80 -18.21 30.71 11.03
N ARG A 81 -18.46 31.68 10.13
CA ARG A 81 -17.86 31.69 8.78
C ARG A 81 -16.34 31.74 8.81
N ALA A 82 -15.75 32.54 9.69
CA ALA A 82 -14.30 32.56 9.88
C ALA A 82 -13.77 31.20 10.32
N ARG A 83 -14.50 30.50 11.21
CA ARG A 83 -14.15 29.14 11.62
C ARG A 83 -14.30 28.11 10.49
N VAL A 84 -15.35 28.21 9.68
CA VAL A 84 -15.54 27.37 8.49
C VAL A 84 -14.37 27.54 7.53
N ALA A 85 -14.00 28.78 7.19
CA ALA A 85 -12.86 29.06 6.30
C ALA A 85 -11.55 28.47 6.85
N GLN A 86 -11.29 28.63 8.15
CA GLN A 86 -10.13 28.01 8.79
C GLN A 86 -10.15 26.48 8.68
N LEU A 87 -11.31 25.85 8.87
CA LEU A 87 -11.46 24.39 8.76
C LEU A 87 -11.34 23.89 7.32
N GLU A 88 -11.72 24.71 6.33
CA GLU A 88 -11.49 24.42 4.91
C GLU A 88 -10.00 24.41 4.59
N ASP A 89 -9.24 25.38 5.11
CA ASP A 89 -7.77 25.40 4.99
C ASP A 89 -7.14 24.18 5.69
N GLU A 90 -7.56 23.86 6.92
CA GLU A 90 -7.10 22.67 7.66
C GLU A 90 -7.39 21.36 6.88
N LEU A 91 -8.54 21.27 6.22
CA LEU A 91 -8.89 20.12 5.38
C LEU A 91 -8.02 20.09 4.11
N GLY A 92 -7.76 21.23 3.49
CA GLY A 92 -6.87 21.35 2.34
C GLY A 92 -5.47 20.84 2.64
N ASP A 93 -4.91 21.26 3.78
CA ASP A 93 -3.60 20.80 4.26
C ASP A 93 -3.59 19.30 4.54
N ALA A 94 -4.65 18.76 5.14
CA ALA A 94 -4.78 17.33 5.41
C ALA A 94 -4.87 16.50 4.11
N VAL A 95 -5.61 16.98 3.10
CA VAL A 95 -5.69 16.35 1.77
C VAL A 95 -4.31 16.35 1.10
N ALA A 96 -3.59 17.49 1.12
CA ALA A 96 -2.23 17.56 0.59
C ALA A 96 -1.26 16.64 1.36
N GLY A 97 -1.48 16.43 2.66
CA GLY A 97 -0.76 15.44 3.46
C GLY A 97 -1.00 14.00 3.00
N VAL A 98 -2.26 13.64 2.74
CA VAL A 98 -2.66 12.31 2.24
C VAL A 98 -2.02 12.02 0.87
N GLU A 99 -2.09 12.97 -0.07
CA GLU A 99 -1.51 12.77 -1.40
C GLU A 99 0.02 12.55 -1.33
N ARG A 100 0.73 13.35 -0.51
CA ARG A 100 2.18 13.12 -0.28
C ARG A 100 2.47 11.76 0.35
N ALA A 101 1.68 11.35 1.34
CA ALA A 101 1.86 10.04 1.98
C ALA A 101 1.56 8.88 1.01
N ARG A 102 0.58 9.06 0.11
CA ARG A 102 0.24 8.11 -0.94
C ARG A 102 1.37 7.94 -1.95
N ASP A 103 1.99 9.04 -2.38
CA ASP A 103 3.15 8.99 -3.29
C ASP A 103 4.34 8.26 -2.67
N LEU A 104 4.63 8.54 -1.39
CA LEU A 104 5.69 7.84 -0.65
C LEU A 104 5.41 6.34 -0.51
N LEU A 105 4.17 5.96 -0.20
CA LEU A 105 3.76 4.56 -0.14
C LEU A 105 3.89 3.86 -1.50
N ALA A 106 3.48 4.54 -2.58
CA ALA A 106 3.60 4.01 -3.94
C ALA A 106 5.06 3.75 -4.33
N GLU A 107 5.97 4.68 -4.03
CA GLU A 107 7.39 4.49 -4.32
C GLU A 107 8.00 3.38 -3.44
N ALA A 108 7.67 3.32 -2.14
CA ALA A 108 8.13 2.25 -1.26
C ALA A 108 7.67 0.85 -1.71
N ALA A 109 6.41 0.74 -2.17
CA ALA A 109 5.86 -0.49 -2.72
C ALA A 109 6.59 -0.90 -4.01
N LYS A 110 6.83 0.06 -4.92
CA LYS A 110 7.58 -0.15 -6.16
C LYS A 110 9.00 -0.64 -5.90
N GLU A 111 9.70 -0.03 -4.94
CA GLU A 111 11.04 -0.47 -4.54
C GLU A 111 11.05 -1.89 -3.98
N ARG A 112 10.09 -2.25 -3.11
CA ARG A 112 9.95 -3.64 -2.62
C ARG A 112 9.72 -4.60 -3.78
N MET A 113 8.75 -4.28 -4.65
CA MET A 113 8.38 -5.13 -5.79
C MET A 113 9.56 -5.38 -6.73
N ALA A 114 10.43 -4.38 -6.95
CA ALA A 114 11.64 -4.56 -7.76
C ALA A 114 12.57 -5.65 -7.19
N ILE A 115 12.75 -5.69 -5.86
CA ILE A 115 13.57 -6.71 -5.19
C ILE A 115 12.88 -8.09 -5.22
N GLU A 116 11.56 -8.14 -5.04
CA GLU A 116 10.79 -9.38 -5.15
C GLU A 116 10.88 -9.98 -6.56
N GLN A 117 10.74 -9.17 -7.61
CA GLN A 117 10.91 -9.63 -8.98
C GLN A 117 12.33 -10.18 -9.24
N LEU A 118 13.36 -9.54 -8.69
CA LEU A 118 14.73 -10.05 -8.76
C LEU A 118 14.89 -11.39 -8.04
N ARG A 119 14.25 -11.56 -6.88
CA ARG A 119 14.21 -12.83 -6.14
C ARG A 119 13.56 -13.92 -6.97
N ASP A 120 12.42 -13.64 -7.56
CA ASP A 120 11.65 -14.61 -8.32
C ASP A 120 12.40 -15.03 -9.58
N ARG A 121 13.01 -14.07 -10.31
CA ARG A 121 13.89 -14.37 -11.46
C ARG A 121 15.06 -15.27 -11.05
N ARG A 122 15.75 -14.96 -9.94
CA ARG A 122 16.88 -15.78 -9.44
C ARG A 122 16.41 -17.17 -9.01
N LYS A 123 15.24 -17.28 -8.39
CA LYS A 123 14.65 -18.55 -7.97
C LYS A 123 14.33 -19.41 -9.20
N SER A 124 13.71 -18.83 -10.23
CA SER A 124 13.43 -19.54 -11.49
C SER A 124 14.71 -20.00 -12.18
N ALA A 125 15.76 -19.18 -12.22
CA ALA A 125 17.05 -19.57 -12.78
C ALA A 125 17.68 -20.73 -12.00
N TRP A 126 17.66 -20.67 -10.66
CA TRP A 126 18.17 -21.74 -9.80
C TRP A 126 17.41 -23.07 -10.00
N LEU A 127 16.08 -23.02 -10.13
CA LEU A 127 15.26 -24.20 -10.40
C LEU A 127 15.60 -24.83 -11.76
N LYS A 128 15.78 -24.01 -12.81
CA LYS A 128 16.19 -24.49 -14.13
C LYS A 128 17.56 -25.16 -14.09
N GLU A 129 18.51 -24.59 -13.35
CA GLU A 129 19.84 -25.17 -13.20
C GLU A 129 19.81 -26.49 -12.42
N LEU A 130 18.98 -26.59 -11.38
CA LEU A 130 18.78 -27.83 -10.63
C LEU A 130 18.19 -28.92 -11.53
N GLN A 131 17.13 -28.59 -12.27
CA GLN A 131 16.50 -29.52 -13.22
C GLN A 131 17.48 -29.97 -14.30
N HIS A 132 18.33 -29.07 -14.81
CA HIS A 132 19.35 -29.42 -15.79
C HIS A 132 20.39 -30.40 -15.21
N LYS A 133 20.86 -30.17 -13.98
CA LYS A 133 21.79 -31.09 -13.28
C LYS A 133 21.16 -32.44 -13.00
N GLU A 134 19.90 -32.48 -12.58
CA GLU A 134 19.15 -33.72 -12.36
C GLU A 134 19.00 -34.50 -13.68
N THR A 135 18.69 -33.81 -14.78
CA THR A 135 18.60 -34.43 -16.12
C THR A 135 19.93 -35.05 -16.54
N LEU A 136 21.03 -34.33 -16.39
CA LEU A 136 22.37 -34.85 -16.70
C LEU A 136 22.72 -36.08 -15.86
N GLN A 137 22.38 -36.08 -14.57
CA GLN A 137 22.62 -37.23 -13.69
C GLN A 137 21.79 -38.46 -14.10
N ILE A 138 20.55 -38.26 -14.55
CA ILE A 138 19.71 -39.34 -15.09
C ILE A 138 20.33 -39.89 -16.38
N ASP A 139 20.74 -39.02 -17.30
CA ASP A 139 21.36 -39.42 -18.56
C ASP A 139 22.65 -40.21 -18.33
N ASP A 140 23.52 -39.74 -17.44
CA ASP A 140 24.76 -40.42 -17.04
C ASP A 140 24.46 -41.81 -16.43
N ALA A 141 23.46 -41.89 -15.55
CA ALA A 141 23.05 -43.15 -14.93
C ALA A 141 22.50 -44.16 -15.95
N VAL A 142 21.70 -43.69 -16.91
CA VAL A 142 21.16 -44.52 -18.01
C VAL A 142 22.28 -44.99 -18.92
N GLN A 143 23.25 -44.13 -19.24
CA GLN A 143 24.41 -44.52 -20.05
C GLN A 143 25.28 -45.56 -19.34
N ALA A 144 25.53 -45.38 -18.04
CA ALA A 144 26.27 -46.35 -17.22
C ALA A 144 25.56 -47.71 -17.16
N LEU A 145 24.23 -47.73 -16.92
CA LEU A 145 23.43 -48.96 -16.95
C LEU A 145 23.51 -49.68 -18.30
N ARG A 146 23.34 -48.96 -19.40
CA ARG A 146 23.46 -49.52 -20.76
C ARG A 146 24.88 -50.01 -21.09
N ALA A 147 25.91 -49.44 -20.48
CA ALA A 147 27.28 -49.92 -20.62
C ALA A 147 27.47 -51.24 -19.88
N VAL A 148 26.92 -51.37 -18.67
CA VAL A 148 26.93 -52.61 -17.89
C VAL A 148 26.17 -53.73 -18.60
N GLU A 149 24.98 -53.44 -19.14
CA GLU A 149 24.19 -54.42 -19.93
C GLU A 149 24.94 -54.90 -21.18
N ARG A 150 25.64 -54.00 -21.88
CA ARG A 150 26.46 -54.37 -23.04
C ARG A 150 27.63 -55.28 -22.66
N ILE A 151 28.27 -55.03 -21.52
CA ILE A 151 29.34 -55.89 -21.01
C ILE A 151 28.77 -57.26 -20.63
N ALA A 152 27.63 -57.31 -19.93
CA ALA A 152 27.00 -58.57 -19.53
C ALA A 152 26.60 -59.44 -20.74
N ASN A 153 25.99 -58.84 -21.78
CA ASN A 153 25.61 -59.55 -23.00
C ASN A 153 26.81 -59.98 -23.86
N ALA A 154 27.92 -59.24 -23.81
CA ALA A 154 29.16 -59.64 -24.47
C ALA A 154 29.83 -60.83 -23.76
N SER A 155 29.70 -60.94 -22.43
CA SER A 155 30.23 -62.08 -21.67
C SER A 155 29.40 -63.36 -21.86
N SER A 156 28.07 -63.26 -21.98
CA SER A 156 27.20 -64.44 -22.20
C SER A 156 27.34 -65.06 -23.58
N THR A 157 27.69 -64.26 -24.60
CA THR A 157 27.90 -64.75 -25.98
C THR A 157 29.24 -65.46 -26.19
N VAL A 158 30.22 -65.21 -25.32
CA VAL A 158 31.52 -65.89 -25.34
C VAL A 158 31.46 -67.27 -24.68
N GLU A 159 30.58 -67.47 -23.69
CA GLU A 159 30.37 -68.78 -23.05
C GLU A 159 29.54 -69.78 -23.90
N GLU A 160 28.70 -69.32 -24.83
CA GLU A 160 27.93 -70.19 -25.75
C GLU A 160 28.72 -70.62 -27.01
N SER A 161 29.91 -70.04 -27.24
CA SER A 161 30.72 -70.30 -28.46
C SER A 161 31.99 -71.13 -28.21
N ALA A 162 32.15 -71.71 -27.01
CA ALA A 162 33.26 -72.60 -26.63
C ALA A 162 32.75 -74.03 -26.38
#